data_AF-A0AA91QTP6-F1
#
_entry.id   AF-A0AA91QTP6-F1
#
_cell.length_a   1.000
_cell.length_b   1.000
_cell.length_c   1.000
_cell.angle_alpha   90.00
_cell.angle_beta   90.00
_cell.angle_gamma   90.00
#
_symmetry.space_group_name_H-M   'P 1'
#
loop_
_entity.id
_entity.type
_entity.pdbx_description
1 polymer ?
#
loop_
_entity_poly.entity_id
_entity_poly.type
_entity_poly.pdbx_seq_one_letter_code
_entity_poly.pdbx_strand_id
1 'polypeptide(L)' 'MTNMMKALVKTKPEVGLWMERVPVPEVGPNDVLIKVKKSAICGTDVHIWNWDQWAQKTIPVPMVVGHEFMGEIAEVGSA' A
#
# COMPACT_ATOMS: atom_id res chain seq x y z
N MET A 1 6.63 -5.43 -20.32
CA MET A 1 6.59 -6.32 -19.13
C MET A 1 6.45 -5.42 -17.92
N THR A 2 5.35 -5.51 -17.18
CA THR A 2 5.13 -4.71 -15.97
C THR A 2 6.09 -5.18 -14.89
N ASN A 3 6.88 -4.26 -14.32
CA ASN A 3 7.69 -4.57 -13.14
C ASN A 3 6.75 -4.81 -11.96
N MET A 4 6.99 -5.86 -11.16
CA MET A 4 6.07 -6.30 -10.10
C MET A 4 6.75 -6.24 -8.73
N MET A 5 6.09 -5.65 -7.74
CA MET A 5 6.54 -5.55 -6.35
C MET A 5 5.66 -6.37 -5.40
N LYS A 6 6.19 -6.70 -4.21
CA LYS A 6 5.39 -7.30 -3.14
C LYS A 6 4.67 -6.19 -2.37
N ALA A 7 3.42 -6.41 -2.00
CA ALA A 7 2.63 -5.49 -1.18
C ALA A 7 1.71 -6.24 -0.22
N LEU A 8 1.44 -5.67 0.95
CA LEU A 8 0.31 -6.10 1.79
C LEU A 8 -0.96 -5.43 1.27
N VAL A 9 -1.96 -6.25 0.98
CA VAL A 9 -3.20 -5.83 0.32
C VAL A 9 -4.40 -6.29 1.15
N LYS A 10 -5.36 -5.40 1.34
CA LYS A 10 -6.70 -5.75 1.79
C LYS A 10 -7.48 -6.26 0.59
N THR A 11 -7.36 -7.55 0.28
CA THR A 11 -7.89 -8.15 -0.96
C THR A 11 -9.33 -8.60 -0.81
N LYS A 12 -9.79 -8.80 0.42
CA LYS A 12 -11.12 -9.31 0.75
C LYS A 12 -11.76 -8.52 1.88
N PRO A 13 -13.10 -8.43 1.91
CA PRO A 13 -13.85 -7.81 3.00
C PRO A 13 -14.00 -8.79 4.19
N GLU A 14 -12.90 -9.34 4.68
CA GLU A 14 -12.84 -10.24 5.85
C GLU A 14 -11.60 -9.94 6.70
N VAL A 15 -11.50 -10.54 7.90
CA VAL A 15 -10.32 -10.39 8.77
C VAL A 15 -9.06 -10.86 8.04
N GLY A 16 -8.02 -10.03 8.02
CA GLY A 16 -6.74 -10.35 7.40
C GLY A 16 -6.20 -9.29 6.44
N LEU A 17 -4.94 -9.53 6.06
CA LEU A 17 -4.20 -8.87 4.99
C LEU A 17 -3.43 -9.94 4.24
N TRP A 18 -3.24 -9.77 2.93
CA TRP A 18 -2.60 -10.76 2.08
C TRP A 18 -1.40 -10.15 1.37
N MET A 19 -0.30 -10.90 1.37
CA MET A 19 0.89 -10.52 0.61
C MET A 19 0.69 -10.91 -0.85
N GLU A 20 0.64 -9.91 -1.74
CA GLU A 20 0.46 -10.12 -3.18
C GLU A 20 1.63 -9.54 -3.97
N ARG A 21 1.70 -9.92 -5.26
CA ARG A 21 2.52 -9.21 -6.24
C ARG A 21 1.63 -8.25 -7.02
N VAL A 22 1.93 -6.96 -6.94
CA VAL A 22 1.22 -5.89 -7.64
C VAL A 22 2.16 -5.17 -8.61
N PRO A 23 1.66 -4.51 -9.66
CA PRO A 23 2.49 -3.68 -10.52
C PRO A 23 3.19 -2.57 -9.72
N VAL A 24 4.43 -2.26 -10.08
CA VAL A 24 5.09 -1.03 -9.62
C VAL A 24 4.34 0.16 -10.22
N PRO A 25 3.99 1.19 -9.42
CA PRO A 25 3.29 2.36 -9.93
C PRO A 25 4.09 3.11 -11.01
N GLU A 26 3.38 3.70 -11.96
CA GLU A 26 3.97 4.65 -12.92
C GLU A 26 4.12 6.03 -12.27
N VAL A 27 5.18 6.75 -12.62
CA VAL A 27 5.52 8.06 -12.04
C VAL A 27 4.96 9.15 -12.92
N GLY A 28 4.05 9.97 -12.39
CA GLY A 28 3.59 11.19 -13.03
C GLY A 28 4.60 12.34 -12.93
N PRO A 29 4.37 13.46 -13.63
CA PRO A 29 5.33 14.58 -13.67
C PRO A 29 5.71 15.18 -12.32
N ASN A 30 4.81 15.13 -11.32
CA ASN A 30 5.02 15.69 -9.98
C ASN A 30 5.21 14.62 -8.90
N ASP A 31 5.32 13.35 -9.28
CA ASP A 31 5.40 12.24 -8.34
C ASP A 31 6.87 11.90 -8.01
N VAL A 32 7.05 11.17 -6.91
CA VAL A 32 8.29 10.45 -6.64
C VAL A 32 7.98 8.98 -6.43
N LEU A 33 8.74 8.11 -7.09
CA LEU A 33 8.70 6.68 -6.80
C LEU A 33 9.62 6.38 -5.63
N ILE A 34 9.06 5.83 -4.56
CA ILE A 34 9.84 5.47 -3.38
C ILE A 34 9.99 3.96 -3.32
N LYS A 35 11.25 3.49 -3.31
CA LYS A 35 11.57 2.11 -2.97
C LYS A 35 11.51 1.95 -1.45
N VAL A 36 10.35 1.54 -0.95
CA VAL A 36 10.10 1.32 0.47
C VAL A 36 11.08 0.31 1.05
N LYS A 37 11.75 0.67 2.14
CA LYS A 37 12.70 -0.19 2.88
C LYS A 37 12.10 -0.74 4.15
N LYS A 38 11.32 0.08 4.86
CA LYS A 38 10.59 -0.29 6.07
C LYS A 38 9.28 0.47 6.12
N SER A 39 8.28 -0.15 6.75
CA SER A 39 7.01 0.46 7.10
C SER A 39 6.71 0.17 8.56
N ALA A 40 6.20 1.15 9.28
CA ALA A 40 5.68 0.98 10.63
C ALA A 40 4.23 0.48 10.57
N ILE A 41 3.77 -0.08 11.69
CA ILE A 41 2.39 -0.52 11.88
C ILE A 41 1.76 0.40 12.91
N CYS A 42 0.67 1.04 12.53
CA CYS A 42 -0.13 1.92 13.37
C CYS A 42 -1.42 1.21 13.82
N GLY A 43 -2.12 1.79 14.81
CA GLY A 43 -3.43 1.31 15.24
C GLY A 43 -4.44 1.23 14.10
N THR A 44 -4.37 2.16 13.14
CA THR A 44 -5.21 2.15 11.93
C THR A 44 -5.03 0.86 11.13
N ASP A 45 -3.79 0.37 10.98
CA ASP A 45 -3.55 -0.87 10.23
C ASP A 45 -4.17 -2.09 10.93
N VAL A 46 -4.25 -2.07 12.27
CA VAL A 46 -4.95 -3.09 13.06
C VAL A 46 -6.46 -3.04 12.83
N HIS A 47 -7.08 -1.85 12.72
CA HIS A 47 -8.49 -1.72 12.32
C HIS A 47 -8.73 -2.31 10.93
N ILE A 48 -7.85 -2.02 9.97
CA ILE A 48 -7.92 -2.58 8.61
C ILE A 48 -7.81 -4.11 8.63
N TRP A 49 -6.85 -4.65 9.39
CA TRP A 49 -6.67 -6.10 9.56
C TRP A 49 -7.90 -6.76 10.18
N ASN A 50 -8.42 -6.22 11.28
CA ASN A 50 -9.62 -6.70 11.97
C ASN A 50 -10.91 -6.59 11.14
N TRP A 51 -10.91 -5.76 10.11
CA TRP A 51 -12.08 -5.49 9.27
C TRP A 51 -13.32 -5.06 10.08
N ASP A 52 -13.11 -4.16 11.03
CA ASP A 52 -14.20 -3.64 11.85
C ASP A 52 -15.12 -2.65 11.09
N GLN A 53 -16.10 -2.08 11.79
CA GLN A 53 -17.07 -1.16 11.19
C GLN A 53 -16.43 0.10 10.60
N TRP A 54 -15.31 0.57 11.14
CA TRP A 54 -14.61 1.72 10.57
C TRP A 54 -13.94 1.31 9.26
N ALA A 55 -13.20 0.19 9.26
CA ALA A 55 -12.54 -0.30 8.07
C ALA A 55 -13.53 -0.61 6.94
N GLN A 56 -14.67 -1.24 7.26
CA GLN A 56 -15.75 -1.53 6.31
C GLN A 56 -16.35 -0.28 5.64
N LYS A 57 -16.35 0.87 6.33
CA LYS A 57 -16.89 2.14 5.81
C LYS A 57 -15.85 2.95 5.04
N THR A 58 -14.57 2.78 5.34
CA THR A 58 -13.52 3.68 4.88
C THR A 58 -12.56 3.06 3.86
N ILE A 59 -12.36 1.74 3.91
CA ILE A 59 -11.32 1.07 3.12
C ILE A 59 -11.96 0.33 1.95
N PRO A 60 -11.68 0.75 0.70
CA PRO A 60 -12.12 0.00 -0.47
C PRO A 60 -11.33 -1.30 -0.59
N VAL A 61 -11.96 -2.30 -1.21
CA VAL A 61 -11.36 -3.61 -1.46
C VAL A 61 -11.38 -3.86 -2.98
N PRO A 62 -10.23 -4.12 -3.64
CA PRO A 62 -8.89 -4.29 -3.05
C PRO A 62 -8.12 -2.97 -2.84
N MET A 63 -7.24 -2.93 -1.84
CA MET A 63 -6.35 -1.78 -1.57
C MET A 63 -4.99 -2.22 -1.01
N VAL A 64 -3.90 -1.68 -1.55
CA VAL A 64 -2.56 -1.76 -0.92
C VAL A 64 -2.56 -0.88 0.33
N VAL A 65 -2.17 -1.44 1.47
CA VAL A 65 -2.24 -0.75 2.78
C VAL A 65 -0.86 -0.32 3.28
N GLY A 66 -0.85 0.52 4.31
CA GLY A 66 0.35 1.07 4.93
C GLY A 66 0.49 2.57 4.62
N HIS A 67 0.66 3.36 5.68
CA HIS A 67 0.69 4.82 5.59
C HIS A 67 1.87 5.45 6.36
N GLU A 68 2.72 4.60 6.95
CA GLU A 68 3.90 5.02 7.69
C GLU A 68 5.11 4.26 7.13
N PHE A 69 5.90 4.88 6.26
CA PHE A 69 7.02 4.21 5.61
C PHE A 69 8.21 5.13 5.37
N MET A 70 9.36 4.50 5.17
CA MET A 70 10.59 5.16 4.74
C MET A 70 11.26 4.35 3.63
N GLY A 71 11.97 5.05 2.76
CA GLY A 71 12.64 4.42 1.62
C GLY A 71 13.57 5.38 0.91
N GLU A 72 14.03 4.92 -0.24
CA GLU A 72 14.90 5.68 -1.14
C GLU A 72 14.09 6.17 -2.34
N ILE A 73 14.35 7.40 -2.81
CA ILE A 73 13.80 7.87 -4.07
C ILE A 73 14.42 7.04 -5.19
N ALA A 74 13.58 6.31 -5.91
CA ALA A 74 13.97 5.47 -7.04
C ALA A 74 13.82 6.21 -8.38
N GLU A 75 12.84 7.11 -8.47
CA GLU A 75 12.55 7.92 -9.65
C GLU A 75 11.84 9.21 -9.22
N VAL A 76 12.04 10.28 -9.98
CA VAL A 76 11.37 11.59 -9.79
C VAL A 76 10.69 11.93 -11.10
N GLY A 77 9.48 12.50 -11.01
CA GLY A 77 8.77 13.03 -12.15
C GLY A 77 9.54 14.13 -12.90
N SER A 78 9.05 14.49 -14.07
CA SER A 78 9.76 15.36 -15.01
C SER A 78 9.72 16.87 -14.69
N ALA A 79 8.87 17.31 -13.76
CA ALA A 79 8.58 18.72 -13.52
C ALA A 79 9.45 19.34 -12.42
#